data_AF-A0A7K4X4V9-F1
#
_entry.id   AF-A0A7K4X4V9-F1
#
_cell.length_a   1.000
_cell.length_b   1.000
_cell.length_c   1.000
_cell.angle_alpha   90.00
_cell.angle_beta   90.00
_cell.angle_gamma   90.00
#
_symmetry.space_group_name_H-M   'P 1'
#
loop_
_entity.id
_entity.type
_entity.pdbx_description
1 polymer ?
#
loop_
_entity_poly.entity_id
_entity_poly.type
_entity_poly.pdbx_seq_one_letter_code
_entity_poly.pdbx_strand_id
1 'polypeptide(L)' 'MGILVLVFILISLTQHGDAHGPDSCNHGGGLCRVGTCVAGEFLAHYCFEPIILCCKNLSAAAAES' A
#
# COMPACT_ATOMS: atom_id res chain seq x y z
N MET A 1 20.72 -12.18 28.28
CA MET A 1 20.45 -11.02 27.40
C MET A 1 20.42 -11.35 25.91
N GLY A 2 21.31 -12.21 25.37
CA GLY A 2 21.35 -12.48 23.91
C GLY A 2 20.13 -13.19 23.32
N ILE A 3 19.49 -14.10 24.06
CA ILE A 3 18.32 -14.86 23.57
C ILE A 3 17.11 -13.95 23.33
N LEU A 4 16.88 -12.98 24.22
CA LEU A 4 15.78 -12.02 24.07
C LEU A 4 15.94 -11.18 22.80
N VAL A 5 17.17 -10.75 22.49
CA VAL A 5 17.47 -9.99 21.27
C VAL A 5 17.19 -10.81 20.01
N LEU A 6 17.59 -12.09 20.00
CA LEU A 6 17.29 -13.00 18.89
C LEU A 6 15.78 -13.18 18.67
N VAL A 7 15.02 -13.35 19.76
CA VAL A 7 13.55 -13.47 19.69
C VAL A 7 12.93 -12.18 19.13
N PHE A 8 13.37 -11.00 19.57
CA PHE A 8 12.89 -9.72 19.02
C PHE A 8 13.18 -9.58 17.53
N ILE A 9 14.38 -9.94 17.08
CA ILE A 9 14.75 -9.88 15.65
C ILE A 9 13.86 -10.80 14.82
N LEU A 10 13.62 -12.03 15.29
CA LEU A 10 12.75 -12.98 14.59
C LEU A 10 11.31 -12.46 14.48
N ILE A 11 10.77 -11.87 15.55
CA ILE A 11 9.42 -11.28 15.53
C ILE A 11 9.33 -10.17 14.48
N SER A 12 10.29 -9.24 14.46
CA SER A 12 10.33 -8.16 13.47
C SER A 12 10.46 -8.66 12.03
N LEU A 13 11.18 -9.75 11.78
CA LEU A 13 11.30 -10.37 10.46
C LEU A 13 10.05 -11.14 10.04
N THR A 14 9.31 -11.73 11.00
CA THR A 14 8.06 -12.46 10.72
C THR A 14 6.84 -11.55 10.61
N GLN A 15 6.94 -10.32 11.13
CA GLN A 15 5.90 -9.33 10.97
C GLN A 15 5.78 -9.04 9.47
N HIS A 16 4.61 -9.31 8.91
CA HIS A 16 4.33 -8.88 7.55
C HIS A 16 4.57 -7.38 7.52
N GLY A 17 5.39 -6.92 6.58
CA GLY A 17 5.53 -5.49 6.36
C GLY A 17 4.14 -4.90 6.15
N ASP A 18 3.92 -3.65 6.58
CA ASP A 18 2.69 -2.89 6.31
C ASP A 18 2.57 -2.51 4.82
N ALA A 19 3.09 -3.36 3.95
CA ALA A 19 2.86 -3.30 2.53
C ALA A 19 1.43 -3.79 2.31
N HIS A 20 0.50 -2.85 2.31
CA HIS A 20 -0.84 -3.06 1.79
C HIS A 20 -0.67 -3.47 0.33
N GLY A 21 -0.68 -4.79 0.09
CA GLY A 21 -0.47 -5.35 -1.23
C GLY A 21 -1.47 -4.81 -2.25
N PRO A 22 -1.22 -5.04 -3.55
CA PRO A 22 -2.04 -4.49 -4.64
C PRO A 22 -3.53 -4.85 -4.53
N ASP A 23 -3.87 -5.93 -3.83
CA ASP A 23 -5.25 -6.36 -3.60
C ASP A 23 -6.08 -5.36 -2.79
N SER A 24 -5.46 -4.60 -1.87
CA SER A 24 -6.14 -3.56 -1.09
C SER A 24 -6.58 -2.41 -1.99
N CYS A 25 -5.68 -1.98 -2.89
CA CYS A 25 -5.97 -0.93 -3.87
C CYS A 25 -7.08 -1.36 -4.84
N ASN A 26 -6.99 -2.59 -5.36
CA ASN A 26 -7.92 -3.12 -6.34
C ASN A 26 -9.34 -3.31 -5.75
N HIS A 27 -9.45 -3.79 -4.51
CA HIS A 27 -10.74 -3.85 -3.79
C HIS A 27 -11.38 -2.48 -3.61
N GLY A 28 -10.57 -1.42 -3.42
CA GLY A 28 -11.04 -0.05 -3.32
C GLY A 28 -11.38 0.61 -4.66
N GLY A 29 -11.41 -0.14 -5.76
CA GLY A 29 -11.64 0.37 -7.12
C GLY A 29 -10.47 1.17 -7.70
N GLY A 30 -9.28 1.04 -7.12
CA GLY A 30 -8.06 1.65 -7.61
C GLY A 30 -7.20 0.71 -8.45
N LEU A 31 -6.19 1.27 -9.10
CA LEU A 31 -5.19 0.54 -9.88
C LEU A 31 -3.79 0.89 -9.40
N CYS A 32 -2.94 -0.12 -9.23
CA CYS A 32 -1.54 0.10 -8.90
C CYS A 32 -0.75 0.52 -10.14
N ARG A 33 -0.07 1.67 -10.09
CA ARG A 33 0.78 2.21 -11.15
C ARG A 33 2.19 2.49 -10.64
N VAL A 34 3.17 2.28 -11.50
CA VAL A 34 4.57 2.61 -11.20
C VAL A 34 4.82 4.08 -11.52
N GLY A 35 5.39 4.83 -10.59
CA GLY A 35 5.89 6.19 -10.81
C GLY A 35 4.83 7.30 -10.65
N THR A 36 3.78 7.34 -11.48
CA THR A 36 2.75 8.38 -11.40
C THR A 36 1.34 7.86 -11.69
N CYS A 37 0.32 8.56 -11.19
CA CYS A 37 -1.06 8.39 -11.64
C CYS A 37 -1.28 9.12 -12.97
N VAL A 38 -2.25 8.67 -13.76
CA VAL A 38 -2.60 9.34 -15.03
C VAL A 38 -3.54 10.52 -14.79
N ALA A 39 -3.67 11.41 -15.77
CA ALA A 39 -4.60 12.53 -15.68
C ALA A 39 -6.04 12.03 -15.47
N GLY A 40 -6.72 12.55 -14.45
CA GLY A 40 -8.06 12.09 -14.05
C GLY A 40 -8.07 11.06 -12.91
N GLU A 41 -6.90 10.62 -12.46
CA GLU A 41 -6.71 9.83 -11.25
C GLU A 41 -6.06 10.67 -10.13
N PHE A 42 -6.27 10.27 -8.88
CA PHE A 42 -5.57 10.82 -7.70
C PHE A 42 -4.81 9.72 -6.95
N LEU A 43 -3.75 10.11 -6.24
CA LEU A 43 -2.98 9.22 -5.35
C LEU A 43 -3.77 8.97 -4.06
N ALA A 44 -4.16 7.72 -3.82
CA ALA A 44 -4.82 7.32 -2.58
C ALA A 44 -3.81 6.86 -1.51
N HIS A 45 -2.95 5.90 -1.85
CA HIS A 45 -1.89 5.35 -1.00
C HIS A 45 -0.82 4.66 -1.87
N TYR A 46 0.13 3.94 -1.27
CA TYR A 46 1.10 3.12 -2.01
C TYR A 46 0.70 1.64 -1.99
N CYS A 47 0.82 0.96 -3.14
CA CYS A 47 0.78 -0.50 -3.19
C CYS A 47 2.14 -1.10 -2.83
N PHE A 48 3.21 -0.35 -3.08
CA PHE A 48 4.57 -0.65 -2.64
C PHE A 48 5.34 0.67 -2.51
N GLU A 49 5.65 1.05 -1.27
CA GLU A 49 6.34 2.30 -1.00
C GLU A 49 7.77 2.32 -1.58
N PRO A 50 8.24 3.46 -2.11
CA PRO A 50 7.49 4.63 -2.59
C PRO A 50 7.15 4.56 -4.10
N ILE A 51 7.42 3.43 -4.76
CA ILE A 51 7.53 3.35 -6.22
C ILE A 51 6.19 3.01 -6.89
N ILE A 52 5.35 2.20 -6.23
CA ILE A 52 4.07 1.72 -6.77
C ILE A 52 2.94 2.41 -6.02
N LEU A 53 2.22 3.25 -6.74
CA LEU A 53 1.15 4.10 -6.26
C LEU A 53 -0.21 3.45 -6.51
N CYS A 54 -1.13 3.56 -5.55
CA CYS A 54 -2.54 3.25 -5.76
C CYS A 54 -3.25 4.48 -6.30
N CYS A 55 -3.69 4.40 -7.56
CA CYS A 55 -4.37 5.48 -8.25
C CYS A 55 -5.86 5.18 -8.36
N LYS A 56 -6.70 6.13 -7.94
CA LYS A 56 -8.17 6.03 -8.02
C LYS A 56 -8.73 7.12 -8.94
N ASN A 57 -9.81 6.80 -9.67
CA ASN A 57 -10.51 7.78 -10.50
C ASN A 57 -11.22 8.83 -9.65
N LEU A 58 -11.13 10.11 -10.03
CA LEU A 58 -11.83 11.20 -9.32
C LEU A 58 -13.36 11.01 -9.25
N SER A 59 -13.96 10.35 -10.25
CA SER A 59 -15.41 10.06 -10.27
C SER A 59 -15.84 9.10 -9.16
N ALA A 60 -14.96 8.22 -8.67
CA ALA A 60 -15.30 7.24 -7.65
C ALA A 60 -15.23 7.83 -6.23
N ALA A 61 -14.40 8.86 -6.02
CA ALA A 61 -14.28 9.54 -4.73
C ALA A 61 -15.59 10.25 -4.30
N ALA A 62 -16.46 10.60 -5.25
CA ALA A 62 -17.76 11.21 -4.96
C ALA A 62 -18.83 10.21 -4.46
N ALA A 63 -18.57 8.90 -4.51
CA ALA A 63 -19.52 7.87 -4.08
C ALA A 63 -19.24 7.34 -2.65
N GLU A 64 -18.12 7.73 -2.04
CA GLU A 64 -17.76 7.41 -0.65
C GLU A 64 -17.90 8.69 0.20
N SER A 65 -19.14 9.16 0.43
CA SER A 65 -19.43 10.25 1.37
C SER A 65 -20.69 10.01 2.18
#